data_AF-Q1AUP5-F1
#
_entry.id   AF-Q1AUP5-F1
#
_cell.length_a   1.000
_cell.length_b   1.000
_cell.length_c   1.000
_cell.angle_alpha   90.00
_cell.angle_beta   90.00
_cell.angle_gamma   90.00
#
_symmetry.space_group_name_H-M   'P 1'
#
loop_
_entity.id
_entity.type
_entity.pdbx_description
1 polymer ?
#
loop_
_entity_poly.entity_id
_entity_poly.type
_entity_poly.pdbx_seq_one_letter_code
_entity_poly.pdbx_strand_id
1 'polypeptide(L)'
;MRLPDFLVIGAMKCGTTALYYYLDQHPEVYMSPVKEPDFLAFEGEEKAPRNAITDLASYAALFREAGSAGVAGEASHESLYRPRAVESILRHIPGARFIAVLRDPADRAYSHYLHLVRNGTEPLPDFEAALAAERRGELGDGFPFRSYIDRGFYHRQLLRYLEAFGEERVRVYLYEDLGSRPLWVMRDAFAFLGVDPGFVPDVSLRRNVSGVPRSRLLDALLQRQSRLKNAAKTRLPAGARRRVAERLDRLKTWNLASPRPVRPETRRALVETYREDVMMLQGLIRRDLSGWLRC
;
A
#
# COMPACT_ATOMS: atom_id res chain seq x y z
N MET A 1 24.64 9.05 8.51
CA MET A 1 23.76 8.75 7.35
C MET A 1 22.36 8.58 7.91
N ARG A 2 21.36 9.35 7.44
CA ARG A 2 19.99 9.24 7.96
C ARG A 2 19.28 8.04 7.33
N LEU A 3 18.52 7.33 8.15
CA LEU A 3 17.62 6.24 7.79
C LEU A 3 16.20 6.61 8.26
N PRO A 4 15.15 5.91 7.84
CA PRO A 4 13.80 6.29 8.24
C PRO A 4 13.55 6.05 9.73
N ASP A 5 12.87 7.00 10.33
CA ASP A 5 12.37 6.99 11.71
C ASP A 5 11.04 6.22 11.83
N PHE A 6 10.31 6.07 10.72
CA PHE A 6 9.08 5.27 10.69
C PHE A 6 8.81 4.62 9.32
N LEU A 7 7.98 3.58 9.31
CA LEU A 7 7.58 2.85 8.11
C LEU A 7 6.05 2.71 8.03
N VAL A 8 5.48 2.93 6.85
CA VAL A 8 4.13 2.47 6.52
C VAL A 8 4.23 1.07 5.92
N ILE A 9 4.20 0.06 6.79
CA ILE A 9 4.60 -1.32 6.46
C ILE A 9 3.57 -2.10 5.63
N GLY A 10 2.35 -1.59 5.51
CA GLY A 10 1.28 -2.31 4.82
C GLY A 10 -0.11 -1.93 5.28
N ALA A 11 -1.14 -2.68 4.92
CA ALA A 11 -1.11 -3.79 3.97
C ALA A 11 -1.37 -3.33 2.53
N MET A 12 -0.95 -4.15 1.57
CA MET A 12 -1.18 -3.89 0.14
C MET A 12 -2.68 -3.74 -0.12
N LYS A 13 -3.06 -2.76 -0.95
CA LYS A 13 -4.46 -2.43 -1.29
C LYS A 13 -5.35 -1.94 -0.14
N CYS A 14 -4.76 -1.54 0.99
CA CYS A 14 -5.46 -1.00 2.15
C CYS A 14 -5.34 0.54 2.28
N GLY A 15 -5.00 1.26 1.20
CA GLY A 15 -4.95 2.74 1.23
C GLY A 15 -3.62 3.35 1.69
N THR A 16 -2.55 2.56 1.80
CA THR A 16 -1.19 3.03 2.15
C THR A 16 -0.66 4.15 1.25
N THR A 17 -1.08 4.19 -0.02
CA THR A 17 -0.73 5.28 -0.93
C THR A 17 -1.42 6.60 -0.58
N ALA A 18 -2.69 6.56 -0.14
CA ALA A 18 -3.37 7.78 0.31
C ALA A 18 -2.69 8.30 1.58
N LEU A 19 -2.44 7.41 2.55
CA LEU A 19 -1.72 7.73 3.78
C LEU A 19 -0.32 8.32 3.50
N TYR A 20 0.47 7.72 2.61
CA TYR A 20 1.77 8.25 2.18
C TYR A 20 1.66 9.73 1.77
N TYR A 21 0.69 10.08 0.93
CA TYR A 21 0.53 11.45 0.44
C TYR A 21 -0.09 12.42 1.46
N TYR A 22 -0.79 11.92 2.47
CA TYR A 22 -1.25 12.77 3.57
C TYR A 22 -0.12 13.08 4.54
N LEU A 23 0.77 12.11 4.79
CA LEU A 23 1.96 12.28 5.62
C LEU A 23 2.97 13.24 4.98
N ASP A 24 3.21 13.09 3.67
CA ASP A 24 4.14 13.91 2.86
C ASP A 24 3.78 15.40 2.80
N GLN A 25 2.56 15.78 3.22
CA GLN A 25 2.14 17.18 3.28
C GLN A 25 2.64 17.89 4.54
N HIS A 26 3.00 17.16 5.60
CA HIS A 26 3.37 17.75 6.88
C HIS A 26 4.79 18.32 6.83
N PRO A 27 5.03 19.57 7.26
CA PRO A 27 6.35 20.22 7.17
C PRO A 27 7.47 19.58 8.01
N GLU A 28 7.14 18.66 8.91
CA GLU A 28 8.08 17.97 9.80
C GLU A 28 8.29 16.52 9.39
N VAL A 29 7.58 16.07 8.34
CA VAL A 29 7.65 14.70 7.83
C VAL A 29 8.32 14.74 6.48
N TYR A 30 9.39 13.96 6.33
CA TYR A 30 10.01 13.67 5.05
C TYR A 30 9.64 12.26 4.61
N MET A 31 8.90 12.11 3.52
CA MET A 31 8.69 10.81 2.91
C MET A 31 9.76 10.52 1.86
N SER A 32 10.24 9.27 1.82
CA SER A 32 11.12 8.79 0.74
C SER A 32 10.50 9.12 -0.63
N PRO A 33 11.21 9.81 -1.54
CA PRO A 33 10.66 10.22 -2.84
C PRO A 33 10.32 9.04 -3.75
N VAL A 34 10.92 7.88 -3.49
CA VAL A 34 10.55 6.60 -4.07
C VAL A 34 9.59 5.91 -3.10
N LYS A 35 8.35 5.71 -3.52
CA LYS A 35 7.39 4.87 -2.81
C LYS A 35 7.66 3.40 -3.14
N GLU A 36 7.47 2.51 -2.16
CA GLU A 36 7.78 1.08 -2.27
C GLU A 36 9.25 0.84 -2.66
N PRO A 37 10.23 1.42 -1.94
CA PRO A 37 11.63 1.06 -2.14
C PRO A 37 11.90 -0.43 -1.84
N ASP A 38 11.06 -1.04 -1.00
CA ASP A 38 11.02 -2.47 -0.66
C ASP A 38 12.33 -3.04 -0.08
N PHE A 39 13.34 -2.20 0.20
CA PHE A 39 14.66 -2.63 0.68
C PHE A 39 14.62 -3.58 1.86
N LEU A 40 13.85 -3.23 2.90
CA LEU A 40 13.79 -4.03 4.11
C LEU A 40 13.27 -5.45 3.82
N ALA A 41 12.41 -5.61 2.81
CA ALA A 41 11.82 -6.89 2.43
C ALA A 41 12.67 -7.72 1.44
N PHE A 42 13.65 -7.11 0.76
CA PHE A 42 14.48 -7.73 -0.29
C PHE A 42 15.99 -7.48 -0.14
N GLU A 43 16.45 -7.02 1.01
CA GLU A 43 17.87 -6.71 1.25
C GLU A 43 18.77 -7.88 0.86
N GLY A 44 19.67 -7.67 -0.10
CA GLY A 44 20.59 -8.70 -0.58
C GLY A 44 19.95 -9.81 -1.42
N GLU A 45 18.71 -9.69 -1.89
CA GLU A 45 18.09 -10.67 -2.79
C GLU A 45 18.51 -10.47 -4.25
N GLU A 46 19.14 -11.47 -4.85
CA GLU A 46 19.49 -11.47 -6.28
C GLU A 46 18.26 -11.48 -7.20
N LYS A 47 17.18 -12.12 -6.77
CA LYS A 47 15.91 -12.26 -7.50
C LYS A 47 14.82 -11.33 -6.97
N ALA A 48 15.19 -10.11 -6.60
CA ALA A 48 14.22 -9.10 -6.19
C ALA A 48 13.41 -8.55 -7.39
N PRO A 49 12.21 -7.98 -7.16
CA PRO A 49 11.50 -7.21 -8.17
C PRO A 49 12.39 -6.12 -8.78
N ARG A 50 12.23 -5.86 -10.07
CA ARG A 50 13.11 -4.95 -10.84
C ARG A 50 13.31 -3.56 -10.22
N ASN A 51 12.32 -3.06 -9.48
CA ASN A 51 12.37 -1.71 -8.90
C ASN A 51 12.68 -1.73 -7.39
N ALA A 52 12.82 -2.90 -6.77
CA ALA A 52 13.22 -3.00 -5.37
C ALA A 52 14.69 -2.60 -5.22
N ILE A 53 14.99 -1.85 -4.18
CA ILE A 53 16.36 -1.54 -3.78
C ILE A 53 16.86 -2.71 -2.95
N THR A 54 18.05 -3.24 -3.24
CA THR A 54 18.58 -4.42 -2.51
C THR A 54 19.83 -4.11 -1.69
N ASP A 55 20.40 -2.91 -1.84
CA ASP A 55 21.60 -2.45 -1.14
C ASP A 55 21.34 -1.25 -0.22
N LEU A 56 22.06 -1.21 0.90
CA LEU A 56 21.87 -0.20 1.95
C LEU A 56 22.27 1.21 1.49
N ALA A 57 23.27 1.34 0.62
CA ALA A 57 23.76 2.65 0.19
C ALA A 57 22.73 3.37 -0.68
N SER A 58 22.09 2.66 -1.60
CA SER A 58 20.97 3.14 -2.40
C SER A 58 19.75 3.44 -1.53
N TYR A 59 19.45 2.59 -0.54
CA TYR A 59 18.33 2.83 0.36
C TYR A 59 18.53 4.10 1.19
N ALA A 60 19.71 4.27 1.79
CA ALA A 60 20.01 5.46 2.56
C ALA A 60 20.11 6.74 1.70
N ALA A 61 20.39 6.60 0.40
CA ALA A 61 20.39 7.74 -0.52
C ALA A 61 19.02 8.42 -0.62
N LEU A 62 17.92 7.68 -0.40
CA LEU A 62 16.55 8.22 -0.40
C LEU A 62 16.31 9.28 0.67
N PHE A 63 17.10 9.28 1.74
CA PHE A 63 16.94 10.15 2.91
C PHE A 63 17.98 11.27 2.99
N ARG A 64 18.80 11.46 1.95
CA ARG A 64 19.83 12.52 1.92
C ARG A 64 19.23 13.92 1.97
N GLU A 65 18.06 14.11 1.35
CA GLU A 65 17.35 15.39 1.28
C GLU A 65 16.39 15.63 2.46
N ALA A 66 16.34 14.72 3.43
CA ALA A 66 15.48 14.86 4.60
C ALA A 66 15.80 16.08 5.47
N GLY A 67 17.00 16.65 5.34
CA GLY A 67 17.39 17.90 5.98
C GLY A 67 17.02 17.97 7.46
N SER A 68 16.34 19.05 7.85
CA SER A 68 15.86 19.30 9.21
C SER A 68 14.45 18.76 9.50
N ALA A 69 13.90 17.88 8.66
CA ALA A 69 12.60 17.27 8.94
C ALA A 69 12.65 16.52 10.28
N GLY A 70 11.62 16.69 11.11
CA GLY A 70 11.52 16.06 12.43
C GLY A 70 11.59 14.54 12.34
N VAL A 71 10.86 13.94 11.39
CA VAL A 71 10.88 12.50 11.13
C VAL A 71 10.95 12.21 9.63
N ALA A 72 11.60 11.11 9.28
CA ALA A 72 11.66 10.59 7.91
C ALA A 72 11.02 9.20 7.84
N GLY A 73 10.36 8.88 6.73
CA GLY A 73 9.73 7.56 6.58
C GLY A 73 9.60 7.07 5.15
N GLU A 74 9.21 5.80 5.01
CA GLU A 74 8.91 5.18 3.73
C GLU A 74 7.61 4.36 3.80
N ALA A 75 7.14 3.87 2.65
CA ALA A 75 5.91 3.08 2.56
C ALA A 75 6.06 1.91 1.60
N SER A 76 6.41 0.74 2.14
CA SER A 76 6.58 -0.53 1.43
C SER A 76 5.67 -1.58 2.04
N HIS A 77 4.66 -2.03 1.29
CA HIS A 77 3.68 -2.99 1.81
C HIS A 77 4.22 -4.43 1.91
N GLU A 78 5.34 -4.73 1.24
CA GLU A 78 6.03 -6.01 1.38
C GLU A 78 6.65 -6.18 2.77
N SER A 79 6.94 -5.08 3.48
CA SER A 79 7.52 -5.11 4.82
C SER A 79 6.60 -5.85 5.81
N LEU A 80 5.30 -5.59 5.82
CA LEU A 80 4.37 -6.32 6.72
C LEU A 80 4.28 -7.81 6.35
N TYR A 81 4.28 -8.12 5.05
CA TYR A 81 4.03 -9.47 4.55
C TYR A 81 5.23 -10.40 4.72
N ARG A 82 6.45 -9.96 4.36
CA ARG A 82 7.64 -10.79 4.36
C ARG A 82 8.29 -10.86 5.76
N PRO A 83 8.48 -12.05 6.35
CA PRO A 83 9.13 -12.17 7.67
C PRO A 83 10.54 -11.56 7.71
N ARG A 84 11.31 -11.71 6.63
CA ARG A 84 12.67 -11.15 6.49
C ARG A 84 12.75 -9.64 6.75
N ALA A 85 11.66 -8.90 6.52
CA ALA A 85 11.62 -7.47 6.79
C ALA A 85 11.91 -7.15 8.27
N VAL A 86 11.42 -7.96 9.20
CA VAL A 86 11.66 -7.77 10.64
C VAL A 86 13.16 -7.89 10.95
N GLU A 87 13.85 -8.87 10.36
CA GLU A 87 15.30 -9.06 10.52
C GLU A 87 16.11 -7.89 9.97
N SER A 88 15.71 -7.34 8.81
CA SER A 88 16.34 -6.16 8.23
C SER A 88 16.12 -4.90 9.09
N ILE A 89 14.89 -4.71 9.58
CA ILE A 89 14.52 -3.60 10.46
C ILE A 89 15.33 -3.64 11.76
N LEU A 90 15.43 -4.80 12.41
CA LEU A 90 16.23 -4.97 13.63
C LEU A 90 17.71 -4.61 13.43
N ARG A 91 18.26 -4.89 12.24
CA ARG A 91 19.66 -4.56 11.90
C ARG A 91 19.89 -3.07 11.64
N HIS A 92 18.98 -2.42 10.92
CA HIS A 92 19.24 -1.07 10.38
C HIS A 92 18.53 0.05 11.13
N ILE A 93 17.31 -0.20 11.61
CA ILE A 93 16.41 0.80 12.20
C ILE A 93 15.57 0.20 13.35
N PRO A 94 16.19 -0.42 14.36
CA PRO A 94 15.46 -1.06 15.46
C PRO A 94 14.65 -0.05 16.29
N GLY A 95 14.93 1.26 16.14
CA GLY A 95 14.24 2.39 16.75
C GLY A 95 12.94 2.82 16.06
N ALA A 96 12.63 2.30 14.87
CA ALA A 96 11.57 2.83 14.03
C ALA A 96 10.17 2.60 14.60
N ARG A 97 9.24 3.47 14.20
CA ARG A 97 7.79 3.31 14.41
C ARG A 97 7.12 2.72 13.16
N PHE A 98 6.02 2.00 13.33
CA PHE A 98 5.35 1.27 12.26
C PHE A 98 3.88 1.67 12.18
N ILE A 99 3.43 2.00 10.99
CA ILE A 99 2.01 2.24 10.70
C ILE A 99 1.51 1.16 9.74
N ALA A 100 0.47 0.45 10.13
CA ALA A 100 -0.26 -0.48 9.29
C ALA A 100 -1.68 0.02 9.03
N VAL A 101 -2.17 -0.14 7.80
CA VAL A 101 -3.57 0.05 7.44
C VAL A 101 -4.12 -1.29 6.95
N LEU A 102 -5.16 -1.78 7.60
CA LEU A 102 -5.82 -3.04 7.26
C LEU A 102 -7.17 -2.78 6.59
N ARG A 103 -7.68 -3.76 5.86
CA ARG A 103 -8.97 -3.72 5.18
C ARG A 103 -9.60 -5.10 5.32
N ASP A 104 -10.93 -5.21 5.19
CA ASP A 104 -11.58 -6.51 4.98
C ASP A 104 -10.75 -7.36 3.99
N PRO A 105 -10.25 -8.54 4.42
CA PRO A 105 -9.27 -9.30 3.65
C PRO A 105 -9.85 -9.86 2.34
N ALA A 106 -11.16 -10.12 2.27
CA ALA A 106 -11.83 -10.54 1.03
C ALA A 106 -11.88 -9.40 0.02
N ASP A 107 -12.23 -8.21 0.50
CA ASP A 107 -12.26 -6.97 -0.25
C ASP A 107 -10.85 -6.54 -0.73
N ARG A 108 -9.85 -6.73 0.12
CA ARG A 108 -8.44 -6.51 -0.24
C ARG A 108 -7.99 -7.50 -1.32
N ALA A 109 -8.31 -8.79 -1.19
CA ALA A 109 -7.99 -9.80 -2.19
C ALA A 109 -8.57 -9.43 -3.56
N TYR A 110 -9.83 -9.00 -3.58
CA TYR A 110 -10.47 -8.55 -4.83
C TYR A 110 -9.83 -7.27 -5.40
N SER A 111 -9.53 -6.30 -4.55
CA SER A 111 -8.80 -5.07 -4.93
C SER A 111 -7.41 -5.38 -5.51
N HIS A 112 -6.77 -6.44 -5.04
CA HIS A 112 -5.49 -6.92 -5.57
C HIS A 112 -5.66 -7.55 -6.95
N TYR A 113 -6.62 -8.46 -7.13
CA TYR A 113 -6.96 -9.01 -8.44
C TYR A 113 -7.23 -7.90 -9.48
N LEU A 114 -8.08 -6.93 -9.14
CA LEU A 114 -8.38 -5.78 -10.01
C LEU A 114 -7.15 -4.95 -10.35
N HIS A 115 -6.21 -4.84 -9.42
CA HIS A 115 -4.94 -4.15 -9.66
C HIS A 115 -4.12 -4.85 -10.74
N LEU A 116 -4.03 -6.19 -10.70
CA LEU A 116 -3.30 -6.96 -11.70
C LEU A 116 -4.01 -6.95 -13.06
N VAL A 117 -5.34 -7.03 -13.07
CA VAL A 117 -6.13 -6.86 -14.31
C VAL A 117 -5.87 -5.50 -14.95
N ARG A 118 -5.88 -4.42 -14.15
CA ARG A 118 -5.60 -3.06 -14.65
C ARG A 118 -4.16 -2.92 -15.15
N ASN A 119 -3.21 -3.57 -14.53
CA ASN A 119 -1.81 -3.55 -14.97
C ASN A 119 -1.55 -4.46 -16.18
N GLY A 120 -2.55 -5.25 -16.62
CA GLY A 120 -2.40 -6.19 -17.73
C GLY A 120 -1.55 -7.41 -17.40
N THR A 121 -1.39 -7.73 -16.10
CA THR A 121 -0.52 -8.80 -15.60
C THR A 121 -1.28 -9.95 -14.95
N GLU A 122 -2.60 -9.89 -14.96
CA GLU A 122 -3.50 -11.00 -14.59
C GLU A 122 -3.77 -11.88 -15.82
N PRO A 123 -3.26 -13.14 -15.86
CA PRO A 123 -3.53 -14.04 -16.98
C PRO A 123 -4.88 -14.75 -16.88
N LEU A 124 -5.50 -14.81 -15.69
CA LEU A 124 -6.70 -15.61 -15.46
C LEU A 124 -7.98 -14.85 -15.82
N PRO A 125 -9.02 -15.55 -16.31
CA PRO A 125 -10.19 -14.92 -16.91
C PRO A 125 -11.08 -14.17 -15.90
N ASP A 126 -11.13 -14.64 -14.66
CA ASP A 126 -11.94 -14.05 -13.59
C ASP A 126 -11.29 -14.25 -12.20
N PHE A 127 -11.91 -13.66 -11.19
CA PHE A 127 -11.41 -13.70 -9.82
C PHE A 127 -11.50 -15.10 -9.22
N GLU A 128 -12.56 -15.85 -9.53
CA GLU A 128 -12.72 -17.23 -9.08
C GLU A 128 -11.61 -18.15 -9.60
N ALA A 129 -11.25 -18.04 -10.88
CA ALA A 129 -10.13 -18.78 -11.47
C ALA A 129 -8.81 -18.42 -10.79
N ALA A 130 -8.60 -17.13 -10.47
CA ALA A 130 -7.41 -16.64 -9.76
C ALA A 130 -7.30 -17.23 -8.34
N LEU A 131 -8.38 -17.20 -7.57
CA LEU A 131 -8.42 -17.81 -6.24
C LEU A 131 -8.22 -19.33 -6.29
N ALA A 132 -8.82 -20.00 -7.26
CA ALA A 132 -8.69 -21.44 -7.42
C ALA A 132 -7.25 -21.84 -7.78
N ALA A 133 -6.60 -21.09 -8.67
CA ALA A 133 -5.19 -21.29 -9.00
C ALA A 133 -4.26 -21.07 -7.80
N GLU A 134 -4.54 -20.07 -6.94
CA GLU A 134 -3.76 -19.86 -5.71
C GLU A 134 -3.85 -21.08 -4.78
N ARG A 135 -5.07 -21.57 -4.55
CA ARG A 135 -5.30 -22.74 -3.68
C ARG A 135 -4.63 -24.01 -4.21
N ARG A 136 -4.45 -24.12 -5.53
CA ARG A 136 -3.71 -25.22 -6.17
C ARG A 136 -2.20 -24.99 -6.23
N GLY A 137 -1.69 -23.83 -5.81
CA GLY A 137 -0.27 -23.49 -5.88
C GLY A 137 0.23 -23.19 -7.30
N GLU A 138 -0.66 -22.86 -8.23
CA GLU A 138 -0.35 -22.73 -9.67
C GLU A 138 0.06 -21.31 -10.08
N LEU A 139 0.11 -20.37 -9.14
CA LEU A 139 0.33 -18.96 -9.46
C LEU A 139 1.79 -18.58 -9.71
N GLY A 140 2.73 -19.50 -9.45
CA GLY A 140 4.16 -19.32 -9.64
C GLY A 140 4.77 -18.19 -8.80
N ASP A 141 6.09 -18.19 -8.67
CA ASP A 141 6.81 -17.20 -7.85
C ASP A 141 7.10 -15.87 -8.59
N GLY A 142 6.62 -15.75 -9.83
CA GLY A 142 6.88 -14.62 -10.72
C GLY A 142 6.10 -13.36 -10.37
N PHE A 143 6.70 -12.20 -10.63
CA PHE A 143 6.03 -10.90 -10.47
C PHE A 143 4.97 -10.68 -11.57
N PRO A 144 3.79 -10.10 -11.27
CA PRO A 144 3.34 -9.58 -9.97
C PRO A 144 3.09 -10.69 -8.95
N PHE A 145 3.39 -10.45 -7.67
CA PHE A 145 3.12 -11.44 -6.61
C PHE A 145 1.63 -11.80 -6.60
N ARG A 146 1.25 -12.98 -7.11
CA ARG A 146 -0.15 -13.41 -7.22
C ARG A 146 -0.68 -14.09 -5.95
N SER A 147 -0.29 -13.64 -4.76
CA SER A 147 -0.87 -14.11 -3.50
C SER A 147 -2.09 -13.26 -3.11
N TYR A 148 -3.27 -13.63 -3.61
CA TYR A 148 -4.52 -12.94 -3.28
C TYR A 148 -5.04 -13.34 -1.91
N ILE A 149 -4.99 -14.61 -1.53
CA ILE A 149 -5.51 -15.15 -0.27
C ILE A 149 -4.47 -14.95 0.83
N ASP A 150 -3.24 -15.42 0.62
CA ASP A 150 -2.24 -15.55 1.68
C ASP A 150 -1.87 -14.22 2.36
N ARG A 151 -1.90 -13.13 1.60
CA ARG A 151 -1.65 -11.76 2.08
C ARG A 151 -2.72 -11.20 3.01
N GLY A 152 -3.90 -11.84 3.05
CA GLY A 152 -5.03 -11.43 3.90
C GLY A 152 -4.97 -11.97 5.33
N PHE A 153 -4.06 -12.89 5.65
CA PHE A 153 -3.86 -13.41 7.01
C PHE A 153 -3.01 -12.42 7.82
N TYR A 154 -3.65 -11.37 8.34
CA TYR A 154 -2.96 -10.25 8.98
C TYR A 154 -2.52 -10.56 10.40
N HIS A 155 -3.20 -11.46 11.12
CA HIS A 155 -2.88 -11.75 12.52
C HIS A 155 -1.40 -12.13 12.68
N ARG A 156 -0.95 -13.16 11.96
CA ARG A 156 0.46 -13.60 12.00
C ARG A 156 1.43 -12.54 11.51
N GLN A 157 1.02 -11.69 10.57
CA GLN A 157 1.89 -10.66 10.00
C GLN A 157 2.15 -9.57 11.02
N LEU A 158 1.10 -9.07 11.70
CA LEU A 158 1.20 -8.04 12.72
C LEU A 158 1.79 -8.55 14.03
N LEU A 159 1.47 -9.78 14.43
CA LEU A 159 2.01 -10.38 15.65
C LEU A 159 3.54 -10.35 15.66
N ARG A 160 4.19 -10.66 14.53
CA ARG A 160 5.66 -10.55 14.38
C ARG A 160 6.22 -9.17 14.70
N TYR A 161 5.49 -8.11 14.32
CA TYR A 161 5.91 -6.74 14.60
C TYR A 161 5.70 -6.36 16.07
N LEU A 162 4.57 -6.77 16.64
CA LEU A 162 4.26 -6.51 18.05
C LEU A 162 5.24 -7.24 18.98
N GLU A 163 5.57 -8.50 18.68
CA GLU A 163 6.54 -9.28 19.44
C GLU A 163 7.97 -8.73 19.33
N ALA A 164 8.37 -8.25 18.14
CA ALA A 164 9.72 -7.76 17.91
C ALA A 164 9.95 -6.32 18.42
N PHE A 165 8.93 -5.45 18.37
CA PHE A 165 9.09 -4.01 18.57
C PHE A 165 8.21 -3.40 19.65
N GLY A 166 7.26 -4.15 20.22
CA GLY A 166 6.33 -3.65 21.23
C GLY A 166 5.08 -2.96 20.65
N GLU A 167 4.00 -2.96 21.43
CA GLU A 167 2.72 -2.33 21.05
C GLU A 167 2.85 -0.81 20.85
N GLU A 168 3.75 -0.15 21.58
CA GLU A 168 3.94 1.30 21.54
C GLU A 168 4.54 1.81 20.24
N ARG A 169 5.16 0.92 19.45
CA ARG A 169 5.77 1.24 18.17
C ARG A 169 4.95 0.82 16.97
N VAL A 170 3.79 0.20 17.17
CA VAL A 170 2.94 -0.27 16.08
C VAL A 170 1.58 0.40 16.17
N ARG A 171 1.24 1.20 15.15
CA ARG A 171 -0.07 1.83 15.01
C ARG A 171 -0.86 1.19 13.90
N VAL A 172 -2.07 0.74 14.20
CA VAL A 172 -2.95 0.07 13.24
C VAL A 172 -4.20 0.92 12.97
N TYR A 173 -4.46 1.19 11.70
CA TYR A 173 -5.68 1.83 11.21
C TYR A 173 -6.49 0.86 10.36
N LEU A 174 -7.79 1.13 10.24
CA LEU A 174 -8.64 0.45 9.27
C LEU A 174 -8.85 1.34 8.04
N TYR A 175 -8.93 0.72 6.86
CA TYR A 175 -9.16 1.39 5.59
C TYR A 175 -10.46 2.20 5.60
N GLU A 176 -11.47 1.70 6.31
CA GLU A 176 -12.75 2.33 6.55
C GLU A 176 -12.59 3.67 7.30
N ASP A 177 -11.58 3.81 8.17
CA ASP A 177 -11.29 5.08 8.86
C ASP A 177 -10.72 6.13 7.91
N LEU A 178 -9.83 5.71 6.99
CA LEU A 178 -9.31 6.62 5.96
C LEU A 178 -10.42 7.15 5.05
N GLY A 179 -11.53 6.41 4.91
CA GLY A 179 -12.70 6.84 4.16
C GLY A 179 -13.66 7.72 4.96
N SER A 180 -13.99 7.31 6.19
CA SER A 180 -15.05 7.91 7.01
C SER A 180 -14.56 9.04 7.92
N ARG A 181 -13.32 8.98 8.38
CA ARG A 181 -12.72 9.94 9.32
C ARG A 181 -11.22 10.19 9.06
N PRO A 182 -10.83 10.58 7.83
CA PRO A 182 -9.43 10.73 7.45
C PRO A 182 -8.65 11.72 8.32
N LEU A 183 -9.27 12.85 8.72
CA LEU A 183 -8.59 13.86 9.56
C LEU A 183 -8.28 13.34 10.97
N TRP A 184 -9.13 12.46 11.51
CA TRP A 184 -8.85 11.79 12.79
C TRP A 184 -7.65 10.86 12.66
N VAL A 185 -7.59 10.06 11.57
CA VAL A 185 -6.44 9.18 11.30
C VAL A 185 -5.15 9.99 11.19
N MET A 186 -5.18 11.12 10.48
CA MET A 186 -3.97 11.93 10.28
C MET A 186 -3.48 12.59 11.56
N ARG A 187 -4.39 13.20 12.34
CA ARG A 187 -4.04 13.77 13.66
C ARG A 187 -3.42 12.72 14.57
N ASP A 188 -4.00 11.52 14.58
CA ASP A 188 -3.51 10.41 15.38
C ASP A 188 -2.13 9.90 14.91
N ALA A 189 -1.94 9.79 13.59
CA ALA A 189 -0.66 9.39 13.01
C ALA A 189 0.45 10.41 13.29
N PHE A 190 0.16 11.71 13.20
CA PHE A 190 1.11 12.75 13.55
C PHE A 190 1.51 12.72 15.03
N ALA A 191 0.53 12.57 15.93
CA ALA A 191 0.81 12.39 17.36
C ALA A 191 1.67 11.15 17.63
N PHE A 192 1.37 10.03 16.97
CA PHE A 192 2.14 8.79 17.08
C PHE A 192 3.58 8.96 16.56
N LEU A 193 3.77 9.72 15.48
CA LEU A 193 5.10 10.02 14.94
C LEU A 193 5.86 11.08 15.74
N GLY A 194 5.19 11.79 16.65
CA GLY A 194 5.79 12.83 17.50
C GLY A 194 6.01 14.16 16.78
N VAL A 195 5.20 14.46 15.76
CA VAL A 195 5.16 15.76 15.05
C VAL A 195 3.86 16.50 15.39
N ASP A 196 3.71 17.77 14.96
CA ASP A 196 2.53 18.58 15.28
C ASP A 196 1.19 17.92 14.88
N PRO A 197 0.37 17.45 15.84
CA PRO A 197 -0.92 16.84 15.52
C PRO A 197 -1.97 17.86 15.06
N GLY A 198 -1.68 19.16 15.17
CA GLY A 198 -2.53 20.26 14.71
C GLY A 198 -2.48 20.50 13.20
N PHE A 199 -1.50 19.94 12.48
CA PHE A 199 -1.42 20.06 11.03
C PHE A 199 -2.60 19.35 10.34
N VAL A 200 -3.24 20.04 9.39
CA VAL A 200 -4.39 19.52 8.64
C VAL A 200 -4.01 19.30 7.18
N PRO A 201 -3.83 18.06 6.72
CA PRO A 201 -3.53 17.77 5.32
C PRO A 201 -4.77 17.90 4.44
N ASP A 202 -4.57 18.18 3.15
CA ASP A 202 -5.60 18.07 2.14
C ASP A 202 -5.93 16.60 1.87
N VAL A 203 -7.10 16.19 2.32
CA VAL A 203 -7.67 14.84 2.15
C VAL A 203 -8.74 14.76 1.05
N SER A 204 -8.96 15.86 0.31
CA SER A 204 -9.96 15.93 -0.77
C SER A 204 -9.57 15.08 -1.99
N LEU A 205 -8.27 14.97 -2.24
CA LEU A 205 -7.68 14.12 -3.27
C LEU A 205 -7.71 12.65 -2.84
N ARG A 206 -8.87 12.00 -2.99
CA ARG A 206 -8.99 10.54 -2.86
C ARG A 206 -8.20 9.85 -3.97
N ARG A 207 -6.90 9.60 -3.73
CA ARG A 207 -6.05 8.77 -4.60
C ARG A 207 -6.42 7.30 -4.37
N ASN A 208 -6.59 6.54 -5.46
CA ASN A 208 -6.94 5.10 -5.51
C ASN A 208 -8.43 4.74 -5.46
N VAL A 209 -9.24 5.31 -6.34
CA VAL A 209 -10.52 4.67 -6.69
C VAL A 209 -10.20 3.40 -7.50
N SER A 210 -10.56 2.23 -6.97
CA SER A 210 -10.45 0.96 -7.70
C SER A 210 -11.36 0.96 -8.92
N GLY A 211 -10.89 0.40 -10.04
CA GLY A 211 -11.65 0.28 -11.28
C GLY A 211 -10.88 -0.49 -12.35
N VAL A 212 -11.61 -1.05 -13.31
CA VAL A 212 -11.04 -1.79 -14.45
C VAL A 212 -11.06 -0.90 -15.68
N PRO A 213 -9.99 -0.85 -16.49
CA PRO A 213 -10.00 -0.06 -17.71
C PRO A 213 -11.06 -0.61 -18.69
N ARG A 214 -11.97 0.26 -19.16
CA ARG A 214 -12.97 0.00 -20.20
C ARG A 214 -12.29 -0.45 -21.50
N SER A 215 -11.17 0.19 -21.83
CA SER A 215 -10.30 -0.21 -22.94
C SER A 215 -8.87 -0.44 -22.46
N ARG A 216 -8.38 -1.67 -22.62
CA ARG A 216 -7.00 -2.08 -22.31
C ARG A 216 -5.97 -1.40 -23.21
N LEU A 217 -6.31 -1.14 -24.48
CA LEU A 217 -5.45 -0.43 -25.43
C LEU A 217 -5.29 1.04 -25.06
N LEU A 218 -6.39 1.70 -24.68
CA LEU A 218 -6.37 3.09 -24.22
C LEU A 218 -5.59 3.21 -22.90
N ASP A 219 -5.77 2.25 -21.99
CA ASP A 219 -5.04 2.24 -20.74
C ASP A 219 -3.54 2.02 -20.95
N ALA A 220 -3.16 1.06 -21.78
CA ALA A 220 -1.77 0.83 -22.18
C ALA A 220 -1.15 2.08 -22.84
N LEU A 221 -1.91 2.78 -23.70
CA LEU A 221 -1.46 4.04 -24.30
C LEU A 221 -1.29 5.15 -23.26
N LEU A 222 -2.21 5.29 -22.30
CA LEU A 222 -2.15 6.29 -21.21
C LEU A 222 -1.04 5.99 -20.19
N GLN A 223 -0.74 4.71 -19.95
CA GLN A 223 0.33 4.26 -19.05
C GLN A 223 1.72 4.33 -19.71
N ARG A 224 1.83 4.06 -21.02
CA ARG A 224 3.08 4.10 -21.82
C ARG A 224 3.67 5.51 -22.02
N GLN A 225 3.00 6.57 -21.53
CA GLN A 225 3.40 7.97 -21.77
C GLN A 225 4.48 8.55 -20.83
N SER A 226 5.21 7.75 -20.06
CA SER A 226 6.17 8.27 -19.08
C SER A 226 7.40 8.97 -19.70
N ARG A 227 7.81 8.62 -20.93
CA ARG A 227 8.98 9.26 -21.59
C ARG A 227 8.67 10.58 -22.30
N LEU A 228 7.56 10.63 -23.05
CA LEU A 228 7.12 11.86 -23.73
C LEU A 228 6.63 12.95 -22.76
N LYS A 229 6.07 12.57 -21.60
CA LYS A 229 5.67 13.52 -20.56
C LYS A 229 6.83 14.29 -19.94
N ASN A 230 8.00 13.67 -19.75
CA ASN A 230 9.13 14.35 -19.13
C ASN A 230 9.74 15.40 -20.08
N ALA A 231 9.69 15.16 -21.40
CA ALA A 231 10.10 16.13 -22.41
C ALA A 231 9.05 17.24 -22.68
N ALA A 232 7.75 16.94 -22.54
CA ALA A 232 6.68 17.92 -22.71
C ALA A 232 6.45 18.78 -21.45
N LYS A 233 6.69 18.23 -20.25
CA LYS A 233 6.61 18.96 -18.98
C LYS A 233 7.60 20.10 -18.90
N THR A 234 8.75 20.04 -19.57
CA THR A 234 9.75 21.13 -19.54
C THR A 234 9.40 22.31 -20.44
N ARG A 235 8.45 22.18 -21.38
CA ARG A 235 8.12 23.25 -22.36
C ARG A 235 6.78 23.97 -22.13
N LEU A 236 5.95 23.52 -21.20
CA LEU A 236 4.63 24.12 -20.95
C LEU A 236 4.66 25.11 -19.77
N PRO A 237 3.88 26.21 -19.78
CA PRO A 237 3.64 27.06 -18.61
C PRO A 237 2.91 26.29 -17.48
N ALA A 238 3.13 26.66 -16.22
CA ALA A 238 2.59 25.96 -15.05
C ALA A 238 1.05 25.76 -15.11
N GLY A 239 0.31 26.78 -15.53
CA GLY A 239 -1.16 26.71 -15.66
C GLY A 239 -1.66 25.80 -16.80
N ALA A 240 -0.85 25.56 -17.83
CA ALA A 240 -1.17 24.62 -18.90
C ALA A 240 -0.83 23.18 -18.50
N ARG A 241 0.27 22.98 -17.76
CA ARG A 241 0.64 21.67 -17.19
C ARG A 241 -0.47 21.12 -16.30
N ARG A 242 -1.03 21.96 -15.43
CA ARG A 242 -2.13 21.58 -14.53
C ARG A 242 -3.37 21.15 -15.31
N ARG A 243 -3.79 21.93 -16.32
CA ARG A 243 -4.95 21.59 -17.17
C ARG A 243 -4.77 20.29 -17.96
N VAL A 244 -3.57 20.01 -18.46
CA VAL A 244 -3.26 18.75 -19.17
C VAL A 244 -3.26 17.57 -18.20
N ALA A 245 -2.67 17.71 -17.01
CA ALA A 245 -2.72 16.70 -15.97
C ALA A 245 -4.17 16.37 -15.58
N GLU A 246 -4.99 17.39 -15.32
CA GLU A 246 -6.41 17.24 -14.99
C GLU A 246 -7.23 16.59 -16.12
N ARG A 247 -6.91 16.85 -17.39
CA ARG A 247 -7.56 16.16 -18.53
C ARG A 247 -7.15 14.69 -18.62
N LEU A 248 -5.86 14.39 -18.41
CA LEU A 248 -5.36 13.03 -18.43
C LEU A 248 -5.90 12.22 -17.26
N ASP A 249 -5.99 12.82 -16.07
CA ASP A 249 -6.61 12.19 -14.92
C ASP A 249 -8.10 11.96 -15.16
N ARG A 250 -8.83 12.93 -15.73
CA ARG A 250 -10.23 12.73 -16.17
C ARG A 250 -10.39 11.61 -17.18
N LEU A 251 -9.50 11.49 -18.17
CA LEU A 251 -9.53 10.42 -19.16
C LEU A 251 -9.22 9.05 -18.54
N LYS A 252 -8.27 9.00 -17.60
CA LYS A 252 -8.01 7.79 -16.81
C LYS A 252 -9.24 7.40 -16.00
N THR A 253 -9.86 8.35 -15.29
CA THR A 253 -11.07 8.11 -14.49
C THR A 253 -12.24 7.68 -15.36
N TRP A 254 -12.43 8.29 -16.54
CA TRP A 254 -13.45 7.88 -17.50
C TRP A 254 -13.22 6.47 -18.04
N ASN A 255 -11.96 6.10 -18.25
CA ASN A 255 -11.61 4.74 -18.65
C ASN A 255 -11.80 3.74 -17.50
N LEU A 256 -12.04 4.14 -16.25
CA LEU A 256 -12.36 3.19 -15.18
C LEU A 256 -13.85 2.83 -15.21
N ALA A 257 -14.16 1.58 -15.55
CA ALA A 257 -15.45 0.98 -15.24
C ALA A 257 -15.47 0.52 -13.77
N SER A 258 -16.65 0.62 -13.16
CA SER A 258 -16.91 -0.08 -11.89
C SER A 258 -16.66 -1.57 -12.10
N PRO A 259 -15.83 -2.20 -11.27
CA PRO A 259 -15.59 -3.63 -11.38
C PRO A 259 -16.89 -4.39 -11.14
N ARG A 260 -17.02 -5.59 -11.72
CA ARG A 260 -18.13 -6.48 -11.39
C ARG A 260 -18.11 -6.76 -9.87
N PRO A 261 -19.24 -6.80 -9.18
CA PRO A 261 -19.23 -7.20 -7.77
C PRO A 261 -18.71 -8.64 -7.65
N VAL A 262 -18.04 -8.93 -6.53
CA VAL A 262 -17.64 -10.30 -6.17
C VAL A 262 -18.92 -11.13 -6.01
N ARG A 263 -18.92 -12.36 -6.55
CA ARG A 263 -20.08 -13.26 -6.37
C ARG A 263 -20.31 -13.53 -4.88
N PRO A 264 -21.57 -13.56 -4.40
CA PRO A 264 -21.86 -13.80 -2.98
C PRO A 264 -21.25 -15.10 -2.43
N GLU A 265 -21.19 -16.16 -3.24
CA GLU A 265 -20.59 -17.45 -2.90
C GLU A 265 -19.08 -17.32 -2.70
N THR A 266 -18.41 -16.62 -3.63
CA THR A 266 -16.97 -16.35 -3.57
C THR A 266 -16.64 -15.52 -2.34
N ARG A 267 -17.46 -14.50 -2.03
CA ARG A 267 -17.29 -13.68 -0.82
C ARG A 267 -17.47 -14.50 0.45
N ARG A 268 -18.52 -15.32 0.54
CA ARG A 268 -18.75 -16.26 1.65
C ARG A 268 -17.55 -17.19 1.88
N ALA A 269 -17.00 -17.77 0.82
CA ALA A 269 -15.86 -18.67 0.91
C ALA A 269 -14.59 -17.97 1.42
N LEU A 270 -14.34 -16.72 1.00
CA LEU A 270 -13.23 -15.91 1.50
C LEU A 270 -13.42 -15.52 2.97
N VAL A 271 -14.62 -15.06 3.35
CA VAL A 271 -14.94 -14.74 4.75
C VAL A 271 -14.70 -15.96 5.64
N GLU A 272 -15.14 -17.15 5.21
CA GLU A 272 -14.88 -18.38 5.96
C GLU A 272 -13.40 -18.72 6.03
N THR A 273 -12.65 -18.55 4.93
CA THR A 273 -11.20 -18.76 4.88
C THR A 273 -10.46 -17.88 5.91
N TYR A 274 -10.93 -16.65 6.15
CA TYR A 274 -10.28 -15.69 7.04
C TYR A 274 -10.89 -15.65 8.46
N ARG A 275 -11.96 -16.40 8.73
CA ARG A 275 -12.77 -16.23 9.96
C ARG A 275 -11.92 -16.28 11.23
N GLU A 276 -11.10 -17.31 11.36
CA GLU A 276 -10.24 -17.52 12.53
C GLU A 276 -9.20 -16.40 12.66
N ASP A 277 -8.53 -16.04 11.56
CA ASP A 277 -7.53 -14.95 11.55
C ASP A 277 -8.13 -13.61 11.94
N VAL A 278 -9.34 -13.28 11.44
CA VAL A 278 -10.05 -12.05 11.79
C VAL A 278 -10.45 -12.03 13.27
N MET A 279 -10.87 -13.17 13.82
CA MET A 279 -11.19 -13.28 15.26
C MET A 279 -9.94 -13.07 16.14
N MET A 280 -8.82 -13.69 15.79
CA MET A 280 -7.55 -13.48 16.50
C MET A 280 -7.06 -12.04 16.36
N LEU A 281 -7.12 -11.49 15.15
CA LEU A 281 -6.73 -10.11 14.85
C LEU A 281 -7.56 -9.11 15.64
N GLN A 282 -8.88 -9.30 15.75
CA GLN A 282 -9.77 -8.45 16.54
C GLN A 282 -9.31 -8.33 18.00
N GLY A 283 -8.90 -9.45 18.60
CA GLY A 283 -8.30 -9.46 19.93
C GLY A 283 -6.95 -8.73 19.97
N LEU A 284 -6.08 -9.02 18.99
CA LEU A 284 -4.73 -8.46 18.88
C LEU A 284 -4.74 -6.92 18.80
N ILE A 285 -5.61 -6.34 17.97
CA ILE A 285 -5.69 -4.88 17.78
C ILE A 285 -6.76 -4.21 18.65
N ARG A 286 -7.42 -4.98 19.53
CA ARG A 286 -8.49 -4.52 20.45
C ARG A 286 -9.56 -3.69 19.76
N ARG A 287 -10.05 -4.18 18.62
CA ARG A 287 -10.98 -3.44 17.77
C ARG A 287 -12.01 -4.36 17.12
N ASP A 288 -13.26 -3.94 17.11
CA ASP A 288 -14.35 -4.69 16.48
C ASP A 288 -14.12 -4.83 14.97
N LEU A 289 -14.03 -6.08 14.51
CA LEU A 289 -13.90 -6.49 13.12
C LEU A 289 -15.08 -7.37 12.68
N SER A 290 -16.16 -7.44 13.47
CA SER A 290 -17.34 -8.24 13.14
C SER A 290 -17.96 -7.88 11.78
N GLY A 291 -17.78 -6.63 11.32
CA GLY A 291 -18.16 -6.18 9.99
C GLY A 291 -17.52 -6.98 8.85
N TRP A 292 -16.28 -7.44 9.01
CA TRP A 292 -15.55 -8.23 8.01
C TRP A 292 -16.02 -9.69 7.94
N LEU A 293 -16.78 -10.15 8.94
CA LEU A 293 -17.34 -11.50 9.00
C LEU A 293 -18.76 -11.61 8.43
N ARG A 294 -19.35 -10.49 8.00
CA ARG A 294 -20.66 -10.47 7.35
C ARG A 294 -20.50 -10.90 5.90
N CYS A 295 -21.50 -11.59 5.34
CA CYS A 295 -21.50 -12.11 3.98
C CYS A 295 -22.45 -11.33 3.07
#